data_AF-A0A384KV86-F1
#
_entry.id   AF-A0A384KV86-F1
#
_cell.length_a   1.000
_cell.length_b   1.000
_cell.length_c   1.000
_cell.angle_alpha   90.00
_cell.angle_beta   90.00
_cell.angle_gamma   90.00
#
_symmetry.space_group_name_H-M   'P 1'
#
loop_
_entity.id
_entity.type
_entity.pdbx_description
1 polymer ?
#
loop_
_entity_poly.entity_id
_entity_poly.type
_entity_poly.pdbx_seq_one_letter_code
_entity_poly.pdbx_strand_id
1 'polypeptide(L)' 'MGSKPVHPPDSGNENHTRPRLASRLTTHPDGREECTIYPADATPETQLTRWISAFDGSFVDLDAME' A
#
# COMPACT_ATOMS: atom_id res chain seq x y z
N MET A 1 9.72 -25.93 22.01
CA MET A 1 8.57 -25.12 22.45
C MET A 1 8.68 -23.78 21.77
N GLY A 2 7.76 -23.44 20.85
CA GLY A 2 7.90 -22.35 19.90
C GLY A 2 7.71 -20.98 20.55
N SER A 3 8.69 -20.10 20.37
CA SER A 3 8.60 -18.69 20.72
C SER A 3 7.59 -18.01 19.79
N LYS A 4 6.42 -17.64 20.32
CA LYS A 4 5.48 -16.74 19.63
C LYS A 4 6.15 -15.36 19.45
N PRO A 5 6.02 -14.70 18.29
CA PRO A 5 6.52 -13.33 18.15
C PRO A 5 5.77 -12.43 19.12
N VAL A 6 6.49 -11.84 20.08
CA VAL A 6 5.98 -10.76 20.94
C VAL A 6 6.03 -9.50 20.10
N HIS A 7 5.00 -9.27 19.29
CA HIS A 7 4.77 -7.90 18.83
C HIS A 7 4.26 -7.11 20.04
N PRO A 8 4.91 -6.00 20.44
CA PRO A 8 4.36 -5.15 21.48
C PRO A 8 2.97 -4.67 21.07
N PRO A 9 2.03 -4.48 22.02
CA PRO A 9 0.78 -3.81 21.72
C PRO A 9 1.11 -2.43 21.17
N ASP A 10 0.51 -2.11 20.02
CA ASP A 10 0.59 -0.84 19.31
C ASP A 10 0.49 0.33 20.31
N SER A 11 1.65 0.81 20.77
CA SER A 11 1.74 1.79 21.83
C SER A 11 1.76 3.16 21.18
N GLY A 12 0.55 3.67 20.93
CA GLY A 12 0.25 5.09 20.83
C GLY A 12 0.83 5.82 19.62
N ASN A 13 0.08 5.84 18.52
CA ASN A 13 -0.05 7.07 17.75
C ASN A 13 -1.52 7.48 17.70
N GLU A 14 -1.78 8.71 18.12
CA GLU A 14 -3.08 9.29 18.39
C GLU A 14 -3.97 9.26 17.14
N ASN A 15 -4.99 8.40 17.13
CA ASN A 15 -6.14 8.51 16.23
C ASN A 15 -5.82 8.71 14.73
N HIS A 16 -4.75 8.11 14.21
CA HIS A 16 -4.57 7.99 12.77
C HIS A 16 -5.55 6.92 12.29
N THR A 17 -6.81 7.33 12.04
CA THR A 17 -7.78 6.47 11.38
C THR A 17 -7.14 5.99 10.09
N ARG A 18 -6.82 4.69 10.02
CA ARG A 18 -6.21 4.10 8.83
C ARG A 18 -7.11 4.46 7.64
N PRO A 19 -6.58 5.13 6.60
CA PRO A 19 -7.40 5.54 5.49
C PRO A 19 -7.97 4.29 4.80
N ARG A 20 -9.23 4.36 4.38
CA ARG A 20 -9.79 3.30 3.52
C ARG A 20 -9.08 3.39 2.18
N LEU A 21 -8.53 2.28 1.72
CA LEU A 21 -7.82 2.19 0.45
C LEU A 21 -8.72 1.51 -0.59
N ALA A 22 -8.64 1.99 -1.83
CA ALA A 22 -9.23 1.38 -3.01
C ALA A 22 -8.12 1.05 -4.01
N SER A 23 -8.43 0.15 -4.95
CA SER A 23 -7.52 -0.29 -6.00
C SER A 23 -8.13 -0.12 -7.38
N ARG A 24 -7.33 0.28 -8.36
CA ARG A 24 -7.70 0.33 -9.78
C ARG A 24 -6.69 -0.44 -10.61
N LEU A 25 -7.17 -1.35 -11.45
CA LEU A 25 -6.37 -2.06 -12.43
C LEU A 25 -6.49 -1.39 -13.81
N THR A 26 -5.36 -1.19 -14.48
CA THR A 26 -5.29 -0.63 -15.84
C THR A 26 -4.45 -1.56 -16.70
N THR A 27 -4.99 -1.98 -17.85
CA THR A 27 -4.24 -2.74 -18.85
C THR A 27 -3.65 -1.77 -19.88
N HIS A 28 -2.33 -1.78 -20.03
CA HIS A 28 -1.62 -0.93 -20.99
C HIS A 28 -1.65 -1.53 -22.40
N PRO A 29 -1.40 -0.73 -23.46
CA PRO A 29 -1.40 -1.21 -24.85
C PRO A 29 -0.38 -2.34 -25.11
N ASP A 30 0.71 -2.36 -24.36
CA ASP A 30 1.75 -3.41 -24.37
C ASP A 30 1.35 -4.68 -23.59
N GLY A 31 0.13 -4.75 -23.08
CA GLY A 31 -0.43 -5.91 -22.40
C GLY A 31 -0.05 -6.04 -20.92
N ARG A 32 0.81 -5.15 -20.40
CA ARG A 32 1.13 -5.12 -18.97
C ARG A 32 -0.05 -4.58 -18.15
N GLU A 33 -0.22 -5.16 -16.96
CA GLU A 33 -1.20 -4.70 -15.98
C GLU A 33 -0.52 -3.80 -14.95
N GLU A 34 -1.13 -2.66 -14.69
CA GLU A 34 -0.75 -1.73 -13.63
C GLU A 34 -1.85 -1.72 -12.56
N CYS A 35 -1.46 -1.93 -11.32
CA CYS A 35 -2.33 -1.81 -10.15
C CYS A 35 -2.00 -0.51 -9.41
N THR A 36 -3.00 0.34 -9.23
CA THR A 36 -2.90 1.59 -8.50
C THR A 36 -3.70 1.51 -7.20
N ILE A 37 -3.06 1.76 -6.06
CA ILE A 37 -3.68 1.85 -4.73
C ILE A 37 -3.77 3.31 -4.30
N TYR A 38 -4.94 3.74 -3.84
CA TYR A 38 -5.19 5.13 -3.43
C TYR A 38 -6.21 5.22 -2.27
N PRO A 39 -6.21 6.30 -1.47
CA PRO A 39 -7.24 6.53 -0.45
C PRO A 39 -8.61 6.77 -1.11
N ALA A 40 -9.59 5.94 -0.77
CA ALA A 40 -10.92 5.95 -1.38
C ALA A 40 -11.69 7.26 -1.09
N ASP A 41 -11.48 7.83 0.10
CA ASP A 41 -12.20 9.01 0.59
C ASP A 41 -11.40 10.31 0.41
N ALA A 42 -10.30 10.29 -0.35
CA ALA A 42 -9.49 11.48 -0.59
C ALA A 42 -10.10 12.39 -1.66
N THR A 43 -9.99 13.69 -1.45
CA THR A 43 -10.30 14.70 -2.47
C THR A 43 -9.42 14.49 -3.71
N PRO A 44 -9.87 14.91 -4.91
CA PRO A 44 -9.10 14.76 -6.14
C PRO A 44 -7.67 15.32 -6.04
N GLU A 45 -7.51 16.49 -5.43
CA GLU A 45 -6.21 17.13 -5.16
C GLU A 45 -5.29 16.28 -4.27
N THR A 46 -5.84 15.60 -3.26
CA THR A 46 -5.07 14.73 -2.37
C THR A 46 -4.71 13.43 -3.07
N GLN A 47 -5.59 12.91 -3.94
CA GLN A 47 -5.31 11.72 -4.73
C GLN A 47 -4.14 11.91 -5.70
N LEU A 48 -3.84 13.13 -6.15
CA LEU A 48 -2.70 13.40 -7.03
C LEU A 48 -1.33 13.08 -6.38
N THR A 49 -1.25 13.11 -5.06
CA THR A 49 0.03 12.98 -4.32
C THR A 49 0.07 11.79 -3.36
N ARG A 50 -1.05 11.07 -3.19
CA ARG A 50 -1.16 9.94 -2.24
C ARG A 50 -1.60 8.65 -2.92
N TRP A 51 -0.88 8.20 -3.93
CA TRP A 51 -1.14 6.95 -4.62
C TRP A 51 0.16 6.21 -4.89
N ILE A 52 0.06 4.89 -4.99
CA ILE A 52 1.17 4.00 -5.31
C ILE A 52 0.71 3.12 -6.46
N SER A 53 1.50 3.07 -7.53
CA SER A 53 1.25 2.21 -8.69
C SER A 53 2.40 1.24 -8.89
N ALA A 54 2.06 0.02 -9.28
CA ALA A 54 3.01 -1.04 -9.56
C ALA A 54 2.54 -1.87 -10.74
N PHE A 55 3.47 -2.30 -11.58
CA PHE A 55 3.21 -3.29 -12.62
C PHE A 55 3.25 -4.70 -12.02
N ASP A 56 2.63 -5.65 -12.71
CA ASP A 56 2.82 -7.08 -12.41
C ASP A 56 4.32 -7.43 -12.27
N GLY A 57 4.63 -8.27 -11.29
CA GLY A 57 6.01 -8.66 -10.95
C GLY A 57 6.85 -7.58 -10.25
N SER A 58 6.31 -6.40 -9.95
CA SER A 58 7.00 -5.36 -9.18
C SER A 58 6.87 -5.61 -7.68
N PHE A 59 7.77 -6.44 -7.13
CA PHE A 59 7.88 -6.68 -5.70
C PHE A 59 9.10 -5.95 -5.12
N VAL A 60 8.99 -5.51 -3.87
CA VAL A 60 10.12 -5.02 -3.09
C VAL A 60 10.56 -6.16 -2.19
N ASP A 61 11.81 -6.60 -2.34
CA ASP A 61 12.41 -7.56 -1.43
C ASP A 61 12.75 -6.85 -0.11
N LEU A 62 12.11 -7.26 0.98
CA LEU A 62 12.25 -6.59 2.28
C LEU A 62 13.60 -6.88 2.94
N ASP A 63 14.21 -8.03 2.66
CA ASP A 63 15.56 -8.37 3.12
C ASP A 63 16.64 -7.52 2.42
N ALA A 64 16.39 -7.08 1.18
CA ALA A 64 17.29 -6.19 0.45
C ALA A 64 17.23 -4.71 0.87
N MET A 65 16.31 -4.32 1.78
CA MET A 65 16.17 -2.95 2.29
C MET A 65 16.88 -2.75 3.64
N GLU A 66 18.09 -3.29 3.81
CA GLU A 66 18.92 -3.09 5.01
C GLU A 66 19.57 -1.69 5.08
#